data_AF-A0A1H6QED0-F1
#
_entry.id   AF-A0A1H6QED0-F1
#
_cell.length_a   1.000
_cell.length_b   1.000
_cell.length_c   1.000
_cell.angle_alpha   90.00
_cell.angle_beta   90.00
_cell.angle_gamma   90.00
#
_symmetry.space_group_name_H-M   'P 1'
#
loop_
_entity.id
_entity.type
_entity.pdbx_description
1 polymer ?
#
loop_
_entity_poly.entity_id
_entity_poly.type
_entity_poly.pdbx_seq_one_letter_code
_entity_poly.pdbx_strand_id
1 'polypeptide(L)' 'MQADGYHSRQRLNATHVVESELQHLEWATRQPMMRRLNARYWRRRVLEVKGGYELTAQQGMRIERMLKQLADRAGSSVA' A
#
# COMPACT_ATOMS: atom_id res chain seq x y z
N MET A 1 20.91 0.39 30.80
CA MET A 1 20.58 1.02 29.52
C MET A 1 19.48 0.18 28.87
N GLN A 2 18.24 0.66 28.91
CA GLN A 2 17.12 0.04 28.18
C GLN A 2 17.30 0.40 26.71
N ALA A 3 17.50 -0.59 25.86
CA ALA A 3 17.39 -0.44 24.42
C ALA A 3 16.08 -1.12 24.03
N ASP A 4 15.15 -0.30 23.56
CA ASP A 4 13.86 -0.64 23.03
C ASP A 4 13.90 -1.94 22.22
N GLY A 5 13.06 -2.90 22.62
CA GLY A 5 12.72 -4.04 21.80
C GLY A 5 12.02 -3.53 20.54
N TYR A 6 12.81 -3.18 19.52
CA TYR A 6 12.33 -3.13 18.16
C TYR A 6 11.77 -4.51 17.86
N HIS A 7 10.44 -4.63 17.93
CA HIS A 7 9.74 -5.73 17.31
C HIS A 7 10.19 -5.72 15.85
N SER A 8 11.16 -6.57 15.53
CA SER A 8 11.44 -7.00 14.17
C SER A 8 10.12 -7.61 13.72
N ARG A 9 9.29 -6.79 13.09
CA ARG A 9 8.00 -7.21 12.53
C ARG A 9 8.37 -8.24 11.49
N GLN A 10 8.35 -9.51 11.90
CA GLN A 10 8.68 -10.63 11.04
C GLN A 10 7.76 -10.51 9.84
N ARG A 11 8.36 -10.18 8.69
CA ARG A 11 7.62 -10.01 7.45
C ARG A 11 6.99 -11.35 7.14
N LEU A 12 5.66 -11.39 7.08
CA LEU A 12 4.95 -12.65 6.89
C LEU A 12 5.16 -13.12 5.44
N ASN A 13 5.60 -14.36 5.27
CA ASN A 13 5.60 -15.06 3.99
C ASN A 13 4.17 -15.46 3.64
N ALA A 14 3.43 -14.52 3.07
CA ALA A 14 2.02 -14.71 2.75
C ALA A 14 1.71 -14.23 1.33
N THR A 15 2.44 -14.77 0.34
CA THR A 15 2.34 -14.35 -1.07
C THR A 15 0.88 -14.30 -1.57
N HIS A 16 0.06 -15.28 -1.22
CA HIS A 16 -1.37 -15.31 -1.60
C HIS A 16 -2.20 -14.21 -0.93
N VAL A 17 -1.94 -13.92 0.35
CA VAL A 17 -2.61 -12.83 1.08
C VAL A 17 -2.24 -11.49 0.46
N VAL A 18 -0.96 -11.30 0.13
CA VAL A 18 -0.49 -10.09 -0.58
C VAL A 18 -1.18 -9.95 -1.93
N GLU A 19 -1.32 -11.01 -2.72
CA GLU A 19 -2.04 -10.94 -4.00
C GLU A 19 -3.51 -10.52 -3.84
N SER A 20 -4.23 -11.09 -2.86
CA SER A 20 -5.61 -10.71 -2.57
C SER A 20 -5.73 -9.25 -2.13
N GLU A 21 -4.82 -8.78 -1.25
CA GLU A 21 -4.78 -7.39 -0.81
C GLU A 21 -4.47 -6.43 -1.98
N LEU A 22 -3.52 -6.77 -2.84
CA LEU A 22 -3.19 -5.95 -4.01
C LEU A 22 -4.36 -5.89 -5.00
N GLN A 23 -5.04 -7.01 -5.26
CA GLN A 23 -6.23 -7.03 -6.10
C GLN A 23 -7.36 -6.16 -5.51
N HIS A 24 -7.59 -6.26 -4.19
CA HIS A 24 -8.57 -5.42 -3.52
C HIS A 24 -8.20 -3.93 -3.63
N LEU A 25 -6.95 -3.57 -3.35
CA LEU A 25 -6.49 -2.19 -3.39
C LEU A 25 -6.54 -1.61 -4.82
N GLU A 26 -6.24 -2.40 -5.85
CA GLU A 26 -6.38 -1.94 -7.25
C GLU A 26 -7.84 -1.69 -7.62
N TRP A 27 -8.75 -2.58 -7.23
CA TRP A 27 -10.17 -2.35 -7.47
C TRP A 27 -10.68 -1.13 -6.70
N ALA A 28 -10.32 -1.01 -5.42
CA ALA A 28 -10.77 0.07 -4.53
C ALA A 28 -10.25 1.43 -4.97
N THR A 29 -8.99 1.53 -5.40
CA THR A 29 -8.39 2.79 -5.85
C THR A 29 -8.92 3.26 -7.20
N ARG A 30 -9.57 2.39 -7.99
CA ARG A 30 -10.25 2.79 -9.24
C ARG A 30 -11.62 3.42 -9.02
N GLN A 31 -12.21 3.29 -7.84
CA GLN A 31 -13.50 3.88 -7.52
C GLN A 31 -13.40 5.40 -7.32
N PRO A 32 -14.51 6.15 -7.48
CA PRO A 32 -14.56 7.58 -7.15
C PRO A 32 -14.09 7.83 -5.71
N MET A 33 -13.20 8.79 -5.52
CA MET A 33 -12.65 9.11 -4.20
C MET A 33 -13.70 9.81 -3.34
N MET A 34 -13.95 9.28 -2.15
CA MET A 34 -14.75 9.94 -1.12
C MET A 34 -13.83 10.73 -0.18
N ARG A 35 -14.32 11.80 0.46
CA ARG A 35 -13.49 12.66 1.36
C ARG A 35 -12.67 11.84 2.38
N ARG A 36 -13.25 10.77 2.93
CA ARG A 36 -12.61 9.88 3.92
C ARG A 36 -11.69 8.82 3.29
N LEU A 37 -11.96 8.39 2.06
CA LEU A 37 -11.22 7.36 1.32
C LEU A 37 -10.49 7.99 0.13
N ASN A 38 -9.66 8.98 0.43
CA ASN A 38 -8.93 9.77 -0.57
C ASN A 38 -7.55 9.16 -0.92
N ALA A 39 -6.86 9.77 -1.87
CA ALA A 39 -5.55 9.29 -2.33
C ALA A 39 -4.52 9.11 -1.19
N ARG A 40 -4.52 9.98 -0.18
CA ARG A 40 -3.61 9.89 0.98
C ARG A 40 -3.94 8.68 1.86
N TYR A 41 -5.23 8.39 2.07
CA TYR A 41 -5.67 7.21 2.80
C TYR A 41 -5.22 5.93 2.09
N TRP A 42 -5.48 5.81 0.79
CA TRP A 42 -5.10 4.63 0.02
C TRP A 42 -3.59 4.46 -0.08
N ARG A 43 -2.83 5.56 -0.20
CA ARG A 43 -1.36 5.52 -0.16
C ARG A 43 -0.86 4.91 1.15
N ARG A 44 -1.47 5.25 2.28
CA ARG A 44 -1.12 4.65 3.58
C ARG A 44 -1.37 3.14 3.57
N ARG A 45 -2.53 2.68 3.10
CA ARG A 45 -2.86 1.25 3.02
C ARG A 45 -1.89 0.46 2.15
N VAL A 46 -1.51 1.01 0.99
CA VAL A 46 -0.52 0.37 0.10
C VAL A 46 0.86 0.26 0.78
N LEU A 47 1.29 1.29 1.52
CA LEU A 47 2.54 1.26 2.27
C LEU A 47 2.52 0.29 3.46
N GLU A 48 1.37 0.12 4.12
CA GLU A 48 1.20 -0.90 5.18
C GLU A 48 1.40 -2.32 4.64
N VAL A 49 0.87 -2.62 3.44
CA VAL A 49 1.13 -3.90 2.77
C VAL A 49 2.62 -4.04 2.43
N LYS A 50 3.25 -2.98 1.92
CA LYS A 50 4.69 -3.00 1.58
C LYS A 50 5.58 -3.29 2.80
N GLY A 51 5.27 -2.70 3.94
CA GLY A 51 6.03 -2.86 5.18
C GLY A 51 5.66 -4.10 6.01
N GLY A 52 4.48 -4.67 5.80
CA GLY A 52 3.95 -5.79 6.58
C GLY A 52 4.34 -7.18 6.08
N TYR A 53 4.71 -7.30 4.80
CA TYR A 53 4.91 -8.59 4.13
C TYR A 53 6.25 -8.69 3.43
N GLU A 54 6.72 -9.93 3.24
CA GLU A 54 7.79 -10.21 2.30
C GLU A 54 7.20 -10.26 0.89
N LEU A 55 7.72 -9.41 0.00
CA LEU A 55 7.16 -9.22 -1.33
C LEU A 55 8.04 -9.89 -2.37
N THR A 56 7.41 -10.50 -3.36
CA THR A 56 8.11 -10.86 -4.60
C THR A 56 8.46 -9.58 -5.38
N ALA A 57 9.43 -9.68 -6.30
CA ALA A 57 9.80 -8.56 -7.17
C ALA A 57 8.59 -8.04 -7.98
N GLN A 58 7.73 -8.94 -8.46
CA GLN A 58 6.51 -8.58 -9.19
C GLN A 58 5.52 -7.81 -8.31
N GLN A 59 5.32 -8.25 -7.07
CA GLN A 59 4.45 -7.57 -6.10
C GLN A 59 4.99 -6.18 -5.76
N GLY A 60 6.31 -6.06 -5.58
CA GLY A 60 6.98 -4.78 -5.37
C GLY A 60 6.72 -3.80 -6.51
N MET A 61 6.91 -4.23 -7.76
CA MET A 61 6.65 -3.38 -8.93
C MET A 61 5.18 -2.95 -9.02
N ARG A 62 4.23 -3.85 -8.70
CA ARG A 62 2.80 -3.54 -8.70
C ARG A 62 2.47 -2.48 -7.65
N ILE A 63 3.01 -2.61 -6.44
CA ILE A 63 2.89 -1.60 -5.38
C ILE A 63 3.40 -0.23 -5.83
N GLU A 64 4.60 -0.17 -6.42
CA GLU A 64 5.17 1.11 -6.88
C GLU A 64 4.29 1.78 -7.95
N ARG A 65 3.71 0.99 -8.86
CA ARG A 65 2.76 1.50 -9.86
C ARG A 65 1.51 2.11 -9.21
N MET A 66 0.95 1.44 -8.21
CA MET A 66 -0.22 1.95 -7.47
C MET A 66 0.11 3.23 -6.71
N LEU A 67 1.29 3.29 -6.07
CA LEU A 67 1.74 4.50 -5.37
C LEU A 67 1.89 5.68 -6.32
N LYS A 68 2.44 5.46 -7.52
CA LYS A 68 2.54 6.48 -8.57
C LYS A 68 1.16 6.98 -8.99
N GLN A 69 0.23 6.08 -9.32
CA GLN A 69 -1.13 6.44 -9.71
C GLN A 69 -1.86 7.24 -8.62
N LEU A 70 -1.66 6.89 -7.35
CA LEU A 70 -2.23 7.61 -6.22
C LEU A 70 -1.61 9.00 -6.04
N ALA A 71 -0.30 9.15 -6.31
CA ALA A 71 0.36 10.45 -6.29
C ALA A 71 -0.16 11.36 -7.40
N ASP A 72 -0.32 10.84 -8.61
CA ASP A 72 -0.85 11.59 -9.75
C ASP A 72 -2.28 12.09 -9.46
N ARG A 73 -3.13 11.24 -8.88
CA ARG A 73 -4.50 11.61 -8.49
C ARG A 73 -4.56 12.59 -7.31
N ALA A 74 -3.60 12.53 -6.39
CA ALA A 74 -3.49 13.50 -5.30
C ALA A 74 -3.06 14.88 -5.82
N GLY A 75 -2.16 14.93 -6.80
CA GLY A 75 -1.72 16.16 -7.47
C GLY A 75 -2.78 16.75 -8.40
N SER A 76 -3.63 15.92 -8.99
CA SER A 76 -4.71 16.35 -9.88
C SER A 76 -5.93 16.95 -9.15
N SER A 77 -5.93 17.01 -7.81
CA SER A 77 -7.02 17.61 -7.01
C SER A 77 -6.97 19.16 -6.96
N VAL A 78 -6.12 19.79 -7.77
CA VAL A 78 -6.08 21.24 -8.00
C VAL A 78 -6.14 21.49 -9.52
N ALA A 79 -7.35 21.43 -10.07
CA ALA A 79 -7.75 22.03 -11.33
C ALA A 79 -9.28 22.16 -11.33
#